data_AF-A0A059USN1-F1
#
_entry.id   AF-A0A059USN1-F1
#
_cell.length_a   1.000
_cell.length_b   1.000
_cell.length_c   1.000
_cell.angle_alpha   90.00
_cell.angle_beta   90.00
_cell.angle_gamma   90.00
#
_symmetry.space_group_name_H-M   'P 1'
#
loop_
_entity.id
_entity.type
_entity.pdbx_description
1 polymer ?
#
loop_
_entity_poly.entity_id
_entity_poly.type
_entity_poly.pdbx_seq_one_letter_code
_entity_poly.pdbx_strand_id
1 'polypeptide(L)' 'MAQYLYLISYILDNQPGTCELRSDQEDLSREAARDYLQGLHRNEASSFTDVQVQRLEHDHEPGTSPGHYQQP' A
#
# COMPACT_ATOMS: atom_id res chain seq x y z
N MET A 1 6.56 20.37 2.21
CA MET A 1 5.31 19.68 2.59
C MET A 1 5.70 18.27 3.01
N ALA A 2 5.02 17.71 4.02
CA ALA A 2 5.38 16.40 4.56
C ALA A 2 4.80 15.33 3.63
N GLN A 3 5.67 14.46 3.09
CA GLN A 3 5.25 13.38 2.21
C GLN A 3 5.09 12.11 3.03
N TYR A 4 3.88 11.57 3.05
CA TYR A 4 3.54 10.33 3.73
C TYR A 4 3.64 9.16 2.74
N LEU A 5 4.21 8.06 3.18
CA LEU A 5 4.31 6.83 2.40
C LEU A 5 3.16 5.90 2.80
N TYR A 6 2.48 5.32 1.82
CA TYR A 6 1.41 4.35 2.02
C TYR A 6 1.72 3.07 1.25
N LEU A 7 1.47 1.94 1.89
CA LEU A 7 1.40 0.64 1.23
C LEU A 7 -0.06 0.36 0.90
N ILE A 8 -0.33 0.15 -0.38
CA ILE A 8 -1.64 -0.26 -0.88
C ILE A 8 -1.56 -1.75 -1.19
N SER A 9 -2.31 -2.56 -0.47
CA SER A 9 -2.47 -3.99 -0.73
C SER A 9 -3.78 -4.21 -1.48
N TYR A 10 -3.79 -5.10 -2.47
CA TYR A 10 -4.97 -5.38 -3.28
C TYR A 10 -4.91 -6.80 -3.85
N ILE A 11 -6.04 -7.30 -4.33
CA ILE A 11 -6.14 -8.51 -5.13
C ILE A 11 -6.58 -8.11 -6.53
N LEU A 12 -5.81 -8.52 -7.54
CA LEU A 12 -6.11 -8.34 -8.96
C LEU A 12 -6.20 -9.72 -9.61
N ASP A 13 -7.35 -10.07 -10.18
CA ASP A 13 -7.55 -11.38 -10.84
C ASP A 13 -7.18 -12.57 -9.92
N ASN A 14 -7.60 -12.52 -8.66
CA ASN A 14 -7.25 -13.52 -7.63
C ASN A 14 -5.74 -13.62 -7.34
N GLN A 15 -4.93 -12.65 -7.78
CA GLN A 15 -3.51 -12.51 -7.43
C GLN A 15 -3.31 -11.36 -6.45
N PRO A 16 -2.68 -11.59 -5.28
CA PRO A 16 -2.35 -10.53 -4.35
C PRO A 16 -1.23 -9.66 -4.92
N GLY A 17 -1.36 -8.34 -4.77
CA GLY A 17 -0.39 -7.35 -5.17
C GLY A 17 -0.26 -6.26 -4.11
N THR A 18 0.90 -5.61 -4.10
CA THR A 18 1.16 -4.45 -3.26
C THR A 18 1.75 -3.31 -4.10
N CYS A 19 1.49 -2.07 -3.70
CA CYS A 19 2.05 -0.90 -4.36
C CYS A 19 2.29 0.22 -3.35
N GLU A 20 3.41 0.91 -3.47
CA GLU A 20 3.75 2.04 -2.61
C GLU A 20 3.30 3.36 -3.27
N LEU A 21 2.55 4.17 -2.52
CA LEU A 21 2.10 5.50 -2.94
C LEU A 21 2.63 6.55 -1.98
N ARG A 22 3.29 7.57 -2.53
CA ARG A 22 3.62 8.79 -1.79
C ARG A 22 2.50 9.80 -1.96
N SER A 23 1.94 10.28 -0.85
CA SER A 23 0.92 11.32 -0.83
C SER A 23 1.35 12.46 0.09
N ASP A 24 0.98 13.69 -0.26
CA ASP A 24 1.15 14.85 0.62
C ASP A 24 0.03 14.93 1.67
N GLN A 25 -1.04 14.14 1.49
CA GLN A 25 -2.15 14.04 2.44
C GLN A 25 -1.82 13.04 3.55
N GLU A 26 -2.14 13.41 4.80
CA GLU A 26 -1.93 12.56 5.99
C GLU A 26 -2.91 11.38 6.08
N ASP A 27 -4.07 11.50 5.43
CA ASP A 27 -5.07 10.45 5.33
C ASP A 27 -5.26 10.08 3.86
N LEU A 28 -4.82 8.88 3.49
CA LEU A 28 -5.07 8.32 2.16
C LEU A 28 -6.26 7.37 2.26
N SER A 29 -7.38 7.77 1.66
CA SER A 29 -8.59 6.97 1.63
C SER A 29 -8.47 5.79 0.65
N ARG A 30 -9.21 4.71 0.92
CA ARG A 30 -9.25 3.52 0.04
C ARG A 30 -9.71 3.84 -1.38
N GLU A 31 -10.61 4.81 -1.53
CA GLU A 31 -11.10 5.27 -2.83
C GLU A 31 -9.99 5.93 -3.66
N ALA A 32 -9.17 6.78 -3.04
CA ALA A 32 -8.02 7.42 -3.68
C ALA A 32 -6.93 6.39 -4.05
N ALA A 33 -6.68 5.42 -3.17
CA ALA A 33 -5.78 4.30 -3.47
C ALA A 33 -6.30 3.46 -4.64
N ARG A 34 -7.61 3.21 -4.70
CA ARG A 34 -8.22 2.50 -5.82
C ARG A 34 -8.04 3.29 -7.11
N ASP A 35 -8.38 4.57 -7.14
CA ASP A 35 -8.19 5.45 -8.32
C ASP A 35 -6.75 5.42 -8.84
N TYR A 36 -5.77 5.48 -7.92
CA TYR A 36 -4.36 5.33 -8.25
C TYR A 36 -4.04 3.98 -8.91
N LEU A 37 -4.56 2.87 -8.37
CA LEU A 37 -4.41 1.54 -8.97
C LEU A 37 -5.06 1.46 -10.36
N GLN A 38 -6.22 2.10 -10.57
CA GLN A 38 -6.87 2.16 -11.88
C GLN A 38 -5.99 2.88 -12.91
N GLY A 39 -5.36 3.99 -12.50
CA GLY A 39 -4.41 4.73 -13.33
C GLY A 39 -3.16 3.91 -13.68
N LEU A 40 -2.61 3.18 -12.72
CA LEU A 40 -1.42 2.34 -12.91
C LEU A 40 -1.68 1.16 -13.86
N HIS A 41 -2.86 0.55 -13.77
CA HIS A 41 -3.25 -0.62 -14.55
C HIS A 41 -4.09 -0.29 -15.80
N ARG A 42 -3.98 0.94 -16.34
CA ARG A 42 -4.65 1.38 -17.58
C ARG A 42 -6.13 1.01 -17.66
N ASN A 43 -6.86 1.19 -16.57
CA ASN A 43 -8.29 0.96 -16.49
C ASN A 43 -8.74 -0.53 -16.51
N GLU A 44 -7.87 -1.48 -16.16
CA GLU A 44 -8.26 -2.83 -15.68
C GLU A 44 -8.87 -2.78 -14.25
N ALA A 45 -9.54 -1.64 -13.95
CA ALA A 45 -10.04 -1.19 -12.66
C ALA A 45 -11.09 -2.10 -12.03
N SER A 46 -11.76 -2.90 -12.86
CA SER A 46 -12.91 -3.69 -12.47
C SER A 46 -12.56 -4.94 -11.67
N SER A 47 -11.27 -5.29 -11.56
CA SER A 47 -10.82 -6.53 -10.94
C SER A 47 -10.07 -6.34 -9.61
N PHE A 48 -9.89 -5.11 -9.12
CA PHE A 48 -9.29 -4.86 -7.81
C PHE A 48 -10.29 -5.13 -6.68
N THR A 49 -10.02 -6.15 -5.88
CA THR A 49 -10.73 -6.48 -4.65
C THR A 49 -9.80 -6.38 -3.44
N ASP A 50 -10.38 -6.37 -2.24
CA ASP A 50 -9.64 -6.31 -0.97
C ASP A 50 -8.60 -5.17 -0.91
N VAL A 51 -8.96 -3.97 -1.38
CA VAL A 51 -8.05 -2.82 -1.36
C VAL A 51 -7.89 -2.32 0.08
N GLN A 52 -6.68 -2.47 0.60
CA GLN A 52 -6.28 -2.01 1.92
C GLN A 52 -5.21 -0.93 1.79
N VAL A 53 -5.28 0.09 2.64
CA VAL A 53 -4.32 1.19 2.69
C VAL A 53 -3.70 1.21 4.07
N GLN A 54 -2.38 1.14 4.11
CA GLN A 54 -1.61 1.20 5.34
C GLN A 54 -0.60 2.34 5.25
N ARG A 55 -0.64 3.27 6.21
CA ARG A 55 0.39 4.30 6.35
C ARG A 55 1.68 3.65 6.82
N LEU A 56 2.76 3.87 6.08
CA LEU A 56 4.11 3.54 6.51
C LEU A 56 4.61 4.73 7.33
N GLU A 57 4.55 4.61 8.65
CA GLU A 57 5.06 5.62 9.59
C GLU A 57 6.59 5.60 9.72
N HIS A 58 7.25 4.63 9.08
CA HIS A 58 8.68 4.42 9.18
C HIS A 58 9.35 4.67 7.82
N ASP A 59 10.07 5.79 7.70
CA ASP A 59 11.28 5.81 6.88
C ASP A 59 12.13 4.68 7.45
N HIS A 60 12.45 3.64 6.68
CA HIS A 60 13.20 2.47 7.13
C HIS A 60 14.34 2.89 8.07
N GLU A 61 14.17 2.77 9.39
CA GLU A 61 15.31 2.89 10.30
C GLU A 61 16.19 1.67 9.99
N PRO A 62 17.44 1.85 9.57
CA PRO A 62 18.34 0.74 9.28
C PRO A 62 18.69 0.05 10.61
N GLY A 63 17.88 -0.94 11.00
CA GLY A 63 18.07 -1.67 12.26
C GLY A 63 16.85 -2.43 12.79
N THR A 64 15.64 -2.16 12.30
CA THR A 64 14.40 -2.79 12.81
C THR A 64 13.91 -3.92 11.90
N SER A 65 14.79 -4.87 11.57
CA SER A 65 14.32 -6.18 11.10
C SER A 65 13.58 -6.83 12.27
N PRO A 66 12.28 -7.17 12.17
CA PRO A 66 11.57 -7.83 13.25
C PRO A 66 12.29 -9.14 13.54
N GLY A 67 12.85 -9.24 14.75
CA GLY A 67 13.54 -10.43 15.23
C GLY A 67 12.63 -11.64 15.01
N HIS A 68 13.13 -12.60 14.23
CA HIS A 68 12.49 -13.88 14.01
C HIS A 68 12.36 -14.57 15.37
N TYR A 69 11.18 -14.51 15.98
CA TYR A 69 10.87 -15.33 17.15
C TYR A 69 10.78 -16.79 16.69
N GLN A 70 11.92 -17.49 16.66
CA GLN A 70 11.91 -18.95 16.72
C GLN A 70 11.29 -19.33 18.08
N GLN A 71 10.04 -19.78 18.07
CA GLN A 71 9.46 -20.45 19.24
C GLN A 71 10.09 -21.85 19.38
N PRO A 72 10.41 -22.28 20.62
CA PRO A 72 11.03 -23.57 20.92
C PRO A 72 10.11 -24.78 20.67
#